data_AF-A0A1F2QY92-F1
#
_entry.id   AF-A0A1F2QY92-F1
#
_cell.length_a   1.000
_cell.length_b   1.000
_cell.length_c   1.000
_cell.angle_alpha   90.00
_cell.angle_beta   90.00
_cell.angle_gamma   90.00
#
_symmetry.space_group_name_H-M   'P 1'
#
loop_
_entity.id
_entity.type
_entity.pdbx_description
1 polymer ?
#
loop_
_entity_poly.entity_id
_entity_poly.type
_entity_poly.pdbx_seq_one_letter_code
_entity_poly.pdbx_strand_id
1 'polypeptide(L)'
;MSVTSGEDGRPIAAAKVTVAGRAYLSDASGQLTLADPAAWGTLVDLVSPGFLDRQTLVRRDGGTRFVLWPLLPGMGFDEDYTAQLVYTFGTRDAPPRGSSPLRRMRPRTTQAFVLVTPEIWADEGMRAAHESGVALITAANGGRIVYGVGTARPTSGVVFEAKVDSAEPFCADRFLAFTQVSVAGNDIVGGRIVYCQPEAAKTETVTHELGHTFGLHHSLEWRELMAGVSQRGRAHDFGPRETLAMSLFFERRAGNRFPDNDRDIPASGRDTITIVCPESPGLL
;
A
#
# COMPACT_ATOMS: atom_id res chain seq x y z
N MET A 1 -9.94 -5.21 -25.89
CA MET A 1 -9.48 -5.19 -24.49
C MET A 1 -8.01 -5.55 -24.49
N SER A 2 -7.23 -5.08 -23.51
CA SER A 2 -5.80 -5.35 -23.39
C SER A 2 -5.44 -5.91 -22.02
N VAL A 3 -4.39 -6.72 -21.98
CA VAL A 3 -3.82 -7.30 -20.76
C VAL A 3 -2.32 -6.96 -20.73
N THR A 4 -1.88 -6.30 -19.66
CA THR A 4 -0.48 -5.85 -19.50
C THR A 4 0.07 -6.23 -18.13
N SER A 5 1.40 -6.37 -18.03
CA SER A 5 2.10 -6.50 -16.75
C SER A 5 2.05 -5.18 -15.97
N GLY A 6 1.84 -5.27 -14.66
CA GLY A 6 1.94 -4.12 -13.76
C GLY A 6 3.38 -3.71 -13.45
N GLU A 7 4.36 -4.58 -13.71
CA GLU A 7 5.79 -4.30 -13.49
C GLU A 7 6.32 -3.26 -14.47
N ASP A 8 6.12 -3.52 -15.76
CA ASP A 8 6.79 -2.81 -16.86
C ASP A 8 5.81 -2.32 -17.94
N GLY A 9 4.52 -2.58 -17.77
CA GLY A 9 3.48 -2.21 -18.73
C GLY A 9 3.49 -3.04 -20.02
N ARG A 10 4.35 -4.06 -20.14
CA ARG A 10 4.43 -4.87 -21.36
C ARG A 10 3.16 -5.69 -21.58
N PRO A 11 2.79 -5.92 -22.85
CA PRO A 11 1.65 -6.78 -23.18
C PRO A 11 1.88 -8.22 -22.71
N ILE A 12 0.82 -8.86 -22.21
CA ILE A 12 0.85 -10.27 -21.82
C ILE A 12 0.15 -11.08 -22.91
N ALA A 13 0.91 -11.90 -23.62
CA ALA A 13 0.39 -12.83 -24.61
C ALA A 13 -0.20 -14.08 -23.97
N ALA A 14 -1.18 -14.69 -24.62
CA ALA A 14 -1.83 -15.93 -24.19
C ALA A 14 -2.41 -15.89 -22.76
N ALA A 15 -2.72 -14.71 -22.22
CA ALA A 15 -3.49 -14.59 -20.99
C ALA A 15 -4.89 -15.13 -21.25
N LYS A 16 -5.35 -16.05 -20.39
CA LYS A 16 -6.71 -16.57 -20.46
C LYS A 16 -7.65 -15.56 -19.81
N VAL A 17 -8.53 -14.98 -20.62
CA VAL A 17 -9.53 -14.01 -20.17
C VAL A 17 -10.90 -14.63 -20.33
N THR A 18 -11.62 -14.84 -19.23
CA THR A 18 -12.98 -15.35 -19.24
C THR A 18 -13.95 -14.20 -19.03
N VAL A 19 -14.80 -13.91 -20.01
CA VAL A 19 -15.83 -12.85 -19.95
C VAL A 19 -17.19 -13.48 -20.20
N ALA A 20 -18.14 -13.27 -19.28
CA ALA A 20 -19.48 -13.88 -19.37
C ALA A 20 -19.44 -15.42 -19.58
N GLY A 21 -18.46 -16.10 -18.96
CA GLY A 21 -18.27 -17.55 -19.10
C GLY A 21 -17.60 -18.01 -20.40
N ARG A 22 -17.30 -17.10 -21.34
CA ARG A 22 -16.56 -17.40 -22.57
C ARG A 22 -15.07 -17.12 -22.39
N ALA A 23 -14.23 -18.09 -22.75
CA ALA A 23 -12.79 -17.95 -22.67
C ALA A 23 -12.22 -17.35 -23.96
N TYR A 24 -11.30 -16.41 -23.79
CA TYR A 24 -10.52 -15.74 -24.82
C TYR A 24 -9.03 -15.84 -24.46
N LEU A 25 -8.17 -15.70 -25.45
CA LEU A 25 -6.73 -15.55 -25.25
C LEU A 25 -6.30 -14.19 -25.78
N SER A 26 -5.42 -13.51 -25.06
CA SER A 26 -4.75 -12.33 -25.60
C SER A 26 -3.72 -12.72 -26.66
N ASP A 27 -3.59 -11.89 -27.69
CA ASP A 27 -2.59 -12.04 -28.73
C ASP A 27 -1.19 -11.56 -28.28
N ALA A 28 -0.22 -11.57 -29.19
CA ALA A 28 1.16 -11.14 -28.91
C ALA A 28 1.27 -9.67 -28.49
N SER A 29 0.28 -8.83 -28.80
CA SER A 29 0.18 -7.43 -28.38
C SER A 29 -0.65 -7.26 -27.11
N GLY A 30 -1.00 -8.36 -26.44
CA GLY A 30 -1.80 -8.39 -25.23
C GLY A 30 -3.27 -8.05 -25.48
N GLN A 31 -3.72 -8.00 -26.74
CA GLN A 31 -5.07 -7.61 -27.10
C GLN A 31 -5.98 -8.83 -27.20
N LEU A 32 -7.25 -8.64 -26.87
CA LEU A 32 -8.32 -9.56 -27.22
C LEU A 32 -9.54 -8.80 -27.71
N THR A 33 -10.26 -9.41 -28.64
CA THR A 33 -11.52 -8.91 -29.18
C THR A 33 -12.62 -9.87 -28.76
N LEU A 34 -13.65 -9.33 -28.12
CA LEU A 34 -14.83 -10.10 -27.79
C LEU A 34 -15.67 -10.29 -29.06
N ALA A 35 -16.24 -11.49 -29.24
CA ALA A 35 -17.18 -11.76 -30.32
C ALA A 35 -18.44 -10.87 -30.20
N ASP A 36 -18.88 -10.63 -28.96
CA ASP A 36 -20.02 -9.79 -28.61
C ASP A 36 -19.62 -8.78 -27.53
N PRO A 37 -20.13 -7.54 -27.55
CA PRO A 37 -19.91 -6.59 -26.46
C PRO A 37 -20.42 -7.15 -25.12
N ALA A 38 -19.58 -7.10 -24.09
CA ALA A 38 -19.99 -7.47 -22.74
C ALA A 38 -20.72 -6.32 -22.05
N ALA A 39 -21.82 -6.62 -21.36
CA ALA A 39 -22.56 -5.64 -20.57
C ALA A 39 -21.75 -5.16 -19.35
N TRP A 40 -22.03 -3.95 -18.87
CA TRP A 40 -21.46 -3.46 -17.62
C TRP A 40 -21.83 -4.35 -16.44
N GLY A 41 -20.88 -4.60 -15.54
CA GLY A 41 -21.03 -5.53 -14.42
C GLY A 41 -20.80 -6.99 -14.77
N THR A 42 -20.54 -7.33 -16.04
CA THR A 42 -20.16 -8.69 -16.43
C THR A 42 -18.88 -9.12 -15.73
N LEU A 43 -18.86 -10.34 -15.17
CA LEU A 43 -17.68 -10.94 -14.55
C LEU A 43 -16.56 -11.12 -15.57
N VAL A 44 -15.33 -10.81 -15.14
CA VAL A 44 -14.09 -11.06 -15.86
C VAL A 44 -13.13 -11.82 -14.94
N ASP A 45 -12.59 -12.95 -15.40
CA ASP A 45 -11.45 -13.64 -14.77
C ASP A 45 -10.26 -13.57 -15.73
N LEU A 46 -9.08 -13.24 -15.21
CA LEU A 46 -7.83 -13.28 -15.96
C LEU A 46 -6.84 -14.18 -15.25
N VAL A 47 -6.28 -15.12 -16.00
CA VAL A 47 -5.27 -16.07 -15.52
C VAL A 47 -4.11 -16.06 -16.51
N SER A 48 -2.90 -15.88 -16.00
CA SER A 48 -1.67 -15.98 -16.80
C SER A 48 -0.53 -16.47 -15.89
N PRO A 49 0.27 -17.47 -16.33
CA PRO A 49 1.40 -17.93 -15.54
C PRO A 49 2.36 -16.80 -15.17
N GLY A 50 2.83 -16.79 -13.92
CA GLY A 50 3.71 -15.73 -13.41
C GLY A 50 3.00 -14.45 -12.99
N PHE A 51 1.67 -14.49 -12.82
CA PHE A 51 0.87 -13.36 -12.32
C PHE A 51 -0.17 -13.84 -11.31
N LEU A 52 -0.61 -12.95 -10.42
CA LEU A 52 -1.78 -13.18 -9.58
C LEU A 52 -3.04 -13.27 -10.44
N ASP A 53 -3.88 -14.25 -10.15
CA ASP A 53 -5.19 -14.39 -10.76
C ASP A 53 -6.06 -13.18 -10.45
N ARG A 54 -6.60 -12.55 -11.49
CA ARG A 54 -7.40 -11.32 -11.38
C ARG A 54 -8.87 -11.61 -11.59
N GLN A 55 -9.68 -11.24 -10.61
CA GLN A 55 -11.13 -11.37 -10.65
C GLN A 55 -11.79 -9.99 -10.59
N THR A 56 -12.47 -9.59 -11.65
CA THR A 56 -13.05 -8.25 -11.76
C THR A 56 -14.35 -8.23 -12.55
N LEU A 57 -14.82 -7.03 -12.90
CA LEU A 57 -16.01 -6.78 -13.70
C LEU A 57 -15.69 -5.86 -14.88
N VAL A 58 -16.49 -5.92 -15.94
CA VAL A 58 -16.51 -4.89 -16.99
C VAL A 58 -17.12 -3.60 -16.40
N ARG A 59 -16.33 -2.52 -16.29
CA ARG A 59 -16.73 -1.25 -15.65
C ARG A 59 -16.88 -0.14 -16.69
N ARG A 60 -17.83 0.79 -16.47
CA ARG A 60 -18.08 1.94 -17.38
C ARG A 60 -16.89 2.92 -17.45
N ASP A 61 -16.16 3.02 -16.35
CA ASP A 61 -15.06 3.93 -16.07
C ASP A 61 -13.70 3.21 -16.01
N GLY A 62 -13.71 1.88 -15.93
CA GLY A 62 -12.53 1.06 -16.08
C GLY A 62 -12.19 0.95 -17.56
N GLY A 63 -11.05 1.49 -17.97
CA GLY A 63 -10.56 1.29 -19.33
C GLY A 63 -10.55 -0.20 -19.67
N THR A 64 -10.65 -0.53 -20.95
CA THR A 64 -10.53 -1.91 -21.44
C THR A 64 -9.12 -2.50 -21.25
N ARG A 65 -8.30 -1.94 -20.36
CA ARG A 65 -6.95 -2.31 -19.99
C ARG A 65 -6.99 -3.01 -18.63
N PHE A 66 -6.65 -4.29 -18.62
CA PHE A 66 -6.43 -5.07 -17.42
C PHE A 66 -4.95 -5.16 -17.14
N VAL A 67 -4.55 -4.84 -15.93
CA VAL A 67 -3.16 -4.95 -15.49
C VAL A 67 -3.05 -6.12 -14.55
N LEU A 68 -2.17 -7.08 -14.80
CA LEU A 68 -1.92 -8.20 -13.88
C LEU A 68 -0.72 -7.90 -12.97
N TRP A 69 -0.83 -8.30 -11.71
CA TRP A 69 0.27 -8.15 -10.75
C TRP A 69 1.24 -9.31 -10.94
N PRO A 70 2.54 -9.04 -11.21
CA PRO A 70 3.52 -10.08 -11.47
C PRO A 70 3.81 -10.89 -10.21
N LEU A 71 4.17 -12.15 -10.41
CA LEU A 71 4.83 -13.01 -9.43
C LEU A 71 6.29 -13.15 -9.86
N LEU A 72 7.20 -12.65 -9.05
CA LEU A 72 8.65 -12.63 -9.30
C LEU A 72 9.38 -13.41 -8.20
N PRO A 73 9.37 -14.76 -8.23
CA PRO A 73 10.02 -15.58 -7.21
C PRO A 73 11.51 -15.26 -7.03
N GLY A 74 12.21 -14.90 -8.12
CA GLY A 74 13.62 -14.49 -8.05
C GLY A 74 13.88 -13.21 -7.26
N MET A 75 12.86 -12.36 -7.08
CA MET A 75 12.90 -11.18 -6.21
C MET A 75 12.27 -11.47 -4.83
N GLY A 76 11.63 -12.63 -4.64
CA GLY A 76 10.79 -12.92 -3.48
C GLY A 76 9.51 -12.08 -3.46
N PHE A 77 9.02 -11.61 -4.61
CA PHE A 77 7.72 -10.95 -4.76
C PHE A 77 6.69 -12.00 -5.22
N ASP A 78 6.24 -12.82 -4.29
CA ASP A 78 5.30 -13.90 -4.54
C ASP A 78 3.90 -13.61 -3.96
N GLU A 79 3.02 -14.60 -4.00
CA GLU A 79 1.66 -14.48 -3.47
C GLU A 79 1.65 -14.19 -1.97
N ASP A 80 2.53 -14.86 -1.21
CA ASP A 80 2.61 -14.75 0.25
C ASP A 80 3.12 -13.37 0.66
N TYR A 81 4.15 -12.87 -0.02
CA TYR A 81 4.66 -11.52 0.16
C TYR A 81 3.56 -10.49 -0.11
N THR A 82 2.82 -10.64 -1.22
CA THR A 82 1.74 -9.73 -1.58
C THR A 82 0.58 -9.79 -0.57
N ALA A 83 0.18 -11.00 -0.16
CA ALA A 83 -0.87 -11.21 0.82
C ALA A 83 -0.52 -10.55 2.16
N GLN A 84 0.74 -10.68 2.59
CA GLN A 84 1.21 -10.06 3.82
C GLN A 84 1.26 -8.53 3.70
N LEU A 85 2.03 -8.00 2.75
CA LEU A 85 2.33 -6.57 2.68
C LEU A 85 1.09 -5.72 2.35
N VAL A 86 0.16 -6.25 1.55
CA VAL A 86 -0.98 -5.47 1.01
C VAL A 86 -2.30 -5.83 1.68
N TYR A 87 -2.48 -7.08 2.08
CA TYR A 87 -3.79 -7.62 2.48
C TYR A 87 -3.79 -8.18 3.91
N THR A 88 -2.81 -7.84 4.74
CA THR A 88 -2.75 -8.26 6.15
C THR A 88 -2.41 -7.06 7.02
N PHE A 89 -3.39 -6.55 7.78
CA PHE A 89 -3.14 -5.40 8.64
C PHE A 89 -2.07 -5.72 9.70
N GLY A 90 -1.06 -4.84 9.83
CA GLY A 90 -0.03 -4.89 10.86
C GLY A 90 -0.53 -4.45 12.25
N THR A 91 -1.73 -4.89 12.63
CA THR A 91 -2.34 -4.59 13.94
C THR A 91 -1.73 -5.47 15.03
N ARG A 92 -1.91 -5.10 16.30
CA ARG A 92 -1.45 -5.89 17.46
C ARG A 92 -1.93 -7.34 17.38
N ASP A 93 -3.23 -7.51 17.14
CA ASP A 93 -3.84 -8.79 16.84
C ASP A 93 -4.00 -8.89 15.33
N ALA A 94 -2.93 -9.30 14.65
CA ALA A 94 -2.91 -9.36 13.19
C ALA A 94 -4.00 -10.34 12.70
N PRO A 95 -4.82 -9.95 11.71
CA PRO A 95 -5.82 -10.84 11.15
C PRO A 95 -5.14 -11.96 10.34
N PRO A 96 -5.89 -13.00 9.92
CA PRO A 96 -5.37 -14.01 9.01
C PRO A 96 -4.75 -13.38 7.75
N ARG A 97 -3.65 -13.96 7.28
CA ARG A 97 -2.95 -13.45 6.09
C ARG A 97 -3.90 -13.33 4.90
N GLY A 98 -3.86 -12.19 4.22
CA GLY A 98 -4.66 -11.93 3.02
C GLY A 98 -6.13 -11.56 3.29
N SER A 99 -6.58 -11.56 4.55
CA SER A 99 -8.01 -11.36 4.86
C SER A 99 -8.43 -9.89 4.87
N SER A 100 -7.49 -8.94 4.82
CA SER A 100 -7.75 -7.51 4.89
C SER A 100 -8.00 -6.92 3.50
N PRO A 101 -8.85 -5.89 3.35
CA PRO A 101 -9.00 -5.20 2.08
C PRO A 101 -7.79 -4.30 1.81
N LEU A 102 -7.42 -4.14 0.54
CA LEU A 102 -6.45 -3.11 0.13
C LEU A 102 -6.99 -1.73 0.52
N ARG A 103 -6.24 -1.03 1.37
CA ARG A 103 -6.49 0.37 1.71
C ARG A 103 -5.48 1.24 0.99
N ARG A 104 -5.94 2.31 0.37
CA ARG A 104 -5.10 3.26 -0.35
C ARG A 104 -5.74 4.62 -0.35
N MET A 105 -4.96 5.66 -0.61
CA MET A 105 -5.54 6.95 -0.94
C MET A 105 -6.33 6.89 -2.26
N ARG A 106 -7.29 7.80 -2.40
CA ARG A 106 -8.11 7.93 -3.60
C ARG A 106 -7.24 8.07 -4.86
N PRO A 107 -7.64 7.52 -6.01
CA PRO A 107 -6.86 7.61 -7.26
C PRO A 107 -6.52 9.04 -7.73
N ARG A 108 -7.30 10.04 -7.32
CA ARG A 108 -7.07 11.46 -7.67
C ARG A 108 -6.24 12.22 -6.64
N THR A 109 -5.83 11.58 -5.55
CA THR A 109 -4.92 12.21 -4.58
C THR A 109 -3.56 12.34 -5.22
N THR A 110 -3.03 13.56 -5.27
CA THR A 110 -1.69 13.87 -5.79
C THR A 110 -0.76 14.42 -4.70
N GLN A 111 -1.30 14.73 -3.51
CA GLN A 111 -0.56 15.31 -2.41
C GLN A 111 -1.00 14.69 -1.08
N ALA A 112 -0.01 14.40 -0.23
CA ALA A 112 -0.18 14.03 1.16
C ALA A 112 0.77 14.86 2.03
N PHE A 113 0.38 15.15 3.26
CA PHE A 113 1.14 16.02 4.16
C PHE A 113 1.24 15.43 5.55
N VAL A 114 2.44 15.49 6.12
CA VAL A 114 2.71 15.16 7.50
C VAL A 114 2.75 16.45 8.30
N LEU A 115 1.72 16.69 9.10
CA LEU A 115 1.62 17.84 9.99
C LEU A 115 2.29 17.49 11.31
N VAL A 116 3.52 17.96 11.50
CA VAL A 116 4.31 17.68 12.70
C VAL A 116 4.07 18.71 13.80
N THR A 117 4.23 18.31 15.06
CA THR A 117 4.17 19.25 16.20
C THR A 117 5.34 20.24 16.19
N PRO A 118 5.23 21.40 16.89
CA PRO A 118 6.34 22.32 17.07
C PRO A 118 7.58 21.67 17.70
N GLU A 119 7.39 20.67 18.57
CA GLU A 119 8.47 19.88 19.17
C GLU A 119 9.30 19.15 18.11
N ILE A 120 8.65 18.36 17.24
CA ILE A 120 9.32 17.65 16.13
C ILE A 120 9.98 18.66 15.18
N TRP A 121 9.32 19.79 14.90
CA TRP A 121 9.86 20.78 13.97
C TRP A 121 11.08 21.54 14.52
N ALA A 122 11.16 21.72 15.85
CA ALA A 122 12.27 22.42 16.50
C ALA A 122 13.53 21.55 16.63
N ASP A 123 13.39 20.23 16.79
CA ASP A 123 14.51 19.27 16.81
C ASP A 123 15.03 19.01 15.39
N GLU A 124 16.31 19.31 15.15
CA GLU A 124 16.93 19.16 13.83
C GLU A 124 16.93 17.71 13.32
N GLY A 125 17.19 16.75 14.21
CA GLY A 125 17.24 15.32 13.86
C GLY A 125 15.85 14.80 13.50
N MET A 126 14.83 15.17 14.26
CA MET A 126 13.46 14.75 13.96
C MET A 126 12.94 15.39 12.68
N ARG A 127 13.19 16.70 12.49
CA ARG A 127 12.81 17.40 11.26
C ARG A 127 13.49 16.78 10.04
N ALA A 128 14.80 16.53 10.10
CA ALA A 128 15.56 15.92 9.01
C ALA A 128 15.06 14.50 8.66
N ALA A 129 14.72 13.69 9.66
CA ALA A 129 14.16 12.36 9.43
C ALA A 129 12.80 12.41 8.71
N HIS A 130 11.93 13.36 9.07
CA HIS A 130 10.65 13.55 8.37
C HIS A 130 10.82 14.11 6.96
N GLU A 131 11.70 15.10 6.76
CA GLU A 131 12.02 15.63 5.44
C GLU A 131 12.60 14.54 4.52
N SER A 132 13.49 13.69 5.04
CA SER A 132 14.01 12.53 4.33
C SER A 132 12.92 11.50 4.02
N GLY A 133 12.10 11.15 5.01
CA GLY A 133 11.03 10.17 4.87
C GLY A 133 10.01 10.56 3.80
N VAL A 134 9.57 11.83 3.76
CA VAL A 134 8.63 12.31 2.72
C VAL A 134 9.27 12.32 1.33
N ALA A 135 10.57 12.56 1.22
CA ALA A 135 11.28 12.45 -0.06
C ALA A 135 11.38 10.99 -0.53
N LEU A 136 11.73 10.07 0.36
CA LEU A 136 11.86 8.64 0.06
C LEU A 136 10.54 8.02 -0.37
N ILE A 137 9.44 8.27 0.35
CA ILE A 137 8.12 7.75 -0.04
C ILE A 137 7.63 8.36 -1.36
N THR A 138 7.91 9.65 -1.61
CA THR A 138 7.58 10.31 -2.87
C THR A 138 8.32 9.63 -4.03
N ALA A 139 9.61 9.36 -3.87
CA ALA A 139 10.41 8.64 -4.86
C ALA A 139 9.89 7.21 -5.08
N ALA A 140 9.63 6.46 -4.01
CA ALA A 140 9.17 5.07 -4.06
C ALA A 140 7.80 4.92 -4.74
N ASN A 141 6.90 5.90 -4.60
CA ASN A 141 5.62 5.87 -5.31
C ASN A 141 5.68 6.46 -6.75
N GLY A 142 6.89 6.77 -7.24
CA GLY A 142 7.13 7.33 -8.58
C GLY A 142 6.63 8.77 -8.75
N GLY A 143 6.52 9.53 -7.65
CA GLY A 143 6.04 10.91 -7.64
C GLY A 143 4.54 11.07 -7.94
N ARG A 144 3.76 9.98 -7.92
CA ARG A 144 2.31 10.02 -8.14
C ARG A 144 1.56 10.72 -7.00
N ILE A 145 2.04 10.54 -5.77
CA ILE A 145 1.63 11.28 -4.59
C ILE A 145 2.88 11.94 -4.01
N VAL A 146 2.91 13.27 -4.05
CA VAL A 146 3.98 14.06 -3.46
C VAL A 146 3.70 14.24 -1.97
N TYR A 147 4.60 13.76 -1.12
CA TYR A 147 4.53 13.95 0.31
C TYR A 147 5.28 15.22 0.71
N GLY A 148 4.66 16.01 1.59
CA GLY A 148 5.30 17.15 2.25
C GLY A 148 5.26 17.02 3.76
N VAL A 149 6.11 17.77 4.46
CA VAL A 149 6.11 17.91 5.91
C VAL A 149 6.07 19.38 6.30
N GLY A 150 5.38 19.70 7.39
CA GLY A 150 5.36 21.06 7.94
C GLY A 150 4.52 21.17 9.19
N THR A 151 4.41 22.39 9.72
CA THR A 151 3.62 22.71 10.93
C THR A 151 2.30 23.43 10.62
N ALA A 152 2.09 23.84 9.37
CA ALA A 152 0.87 24.48 8.92
C ALA A 152 0.00 23.48 8.17
N ARG A 153 -1.28 23.42 8.51
CA ARG A 153 -2.25 22.57 7.82
C ARG A 153 -2.42 23.07 6.38
N PRO A 154 -2.25 22.21 5.36
CA PRO A 154 -2.44 22.58 3.96
C PRO A 154 -3.93 22.80 3.66
N THR A 155 -4.21 23.56 2.60
CA THR A 155 -5.59 23.83 2.14
C THR A 155 -6.18 22.67 1.33
N SER A 156 -5.35 21.71 0.89
CA SER A 156 -5.77 20.53 0.13
C SER A 156 -4.82 19.36 0.38
N GLY A 157 -5.15 18.17 -0.15
CA GLY A 157 -4.39 16.94 0.06
C GLY A 157 -4.84 16.13 1.28
N VAL A 158 -4.26 14.96 1.43
CA VAL A 158 -4.50 14.07 2.59
C VAL A 158 -3.55 14.46 3.72
N VAL A 159 -4.03 14.59 4.96
CA VAL A 159 -3.20 15.04 6.09
C VAL A 159 -3.07 13.94 7.14
N PHE A 160 -1.84 13.74 7.60
CA PHE A 160 -1.48 12.88 8.72
C PHE A 160 -0.82 13.74 9.79
N GLU A 161 -1.33 13.71 11.02
CA GLU A 161 -0.71 14.43 12.13
C GLU A 161 0.39 13.59 12.77
N ALA A 162 1.57 14.14 13.02
CA ALA A 162 2.68 13.42 13.63
C ALA A 162 3.10 14.09 14.93
N LYS A 163 3.22 13.29 16.01
CA LYS A 163 3.65 13.76 17.33
C LYS A 163 4.51 12.73 18.05
N VAL A 164 5.28 13.19 19.04
CA VAL A 164 5.87 12.33 20.06
C VAL A 164 4.93 12.33 21.26
N ASP A 165 4.49 11.16 21.71
CA ASP A 165 3.61 11.05 22.87
C ASP A 165 3.73 9.66 23.52
N SER A 166 4.54 9.58 24.58
CA SER A 166 4.76 8.32 25.32
C SER A 166 3.56 7.91 26.18
N ALA A 167 2.57 8.79 26.36
CA ALA A 167 1.38 8.51 27.16
C ALA A 167 0.24 7.86 26.37
N GLU A 168 0.35 7.76 25.04
CA GLU A 168 -0.64 7.05 24.22
C GLU A 168 -0.69 5.56 24.63
N PRO A 169 -1.89 4.94 24.74
CA PRO A 169 -2.03 3.58 25.28
C PRO A 169 -1.17 2.53 24.58
N PHE A 170 -0.98 2.64 23.27
CA PHE A 170 -0.13 1.71 22.51
C PHE A 170 1.34 1.83 22.90
N CYS A 171 1.82 2.99 23.36
CA CYS A 171 3.23 3.15 23.74
C CYS A 171 3.63 2.38 24.99
N ALA A 172 2.68 1.89 25.79
CA ALA A 172 2.96 1.04 26.95
C ALA A 172 3.50 -0.36 26.57
N ASP A 173 3.32 -0.81 25.31
CA ASP A 173 3.57 -2.18 24.87
C ASP A 173 4.92 -2.39 24.14
N ARG A 174 5.91 -1.51 24.35
CA ARG A 174 7.22 -1.53 23.65
C ARG A 174 7.13 -1.35 22.12
N PHE A 175 6.13 -0.60 21.65
CA PHE A 175 6.10 -0.13 20.27
C PHE A 175 6.99 1.12 20.14
N LEU A 176 7.75 1.24 19.04
CA LEU A 176 8.51 2.45 18.74
C LEU A 176 7.59 3.57 18.27
N ALA A 177 6.61 3.20 17.47
CA ALA A 177 5.61 4.08 16.91
C ALA A 177 4.37 3.28 16.49
N PHE A 178 3.30 4.01 16.17
CA PHE A 178 2.15 3.44 15.48
C PHE A 178 1.54 4.47 14.54
N THR A 179 0.92 3.98 13.47
CA THR A 179 0.16 4.78 12.52
C THR A 179 -1.31 4.41 12.61
N GLN A 180 -2.15 5.42 12.79
CA GLN A 180 -3.60 5.31 12.65
C GLN A 180 -4.04 5.94 11.34
N VAL A 181 -4.59 5.15 10.44
CA VAL A 181 -5.18 5.65 9.20
C VAL A 181 -6.69 5.79 9.35
N SER A 182 -7.19 6.98 9.05
CA SER A 182 -8.62 7.27 8.94
C SER A 182 -9.10 6.86 7.56
N VAL A 183 -10.12 6.02 7.51
CA VAL A 183 -10.66 5.45 6.28
C VAL A 183 -12.09 5.94 6.07
N ALA A 184 -12.44 6.33 4.84
CA ALA A 184 -13.82 6.56 4.43
C ALA A 184 -14.16 5.61 3.28
N GLY A 185 -15.01 4.61 3.55
CA GLY A 185 -15.14 3.47 2.66
C GLY A 185 -13.89 2.60 2.71
N ASN A 186 -13.17 2.54 1.59
CA ASN A 186 -11.87 1.88 1.52
C ASN A 186 -10.70 2.85 1.31
N ASP A 187 -11.01 4.14 1.15
CA ASP A 187 -9.99 5.15 0.89
C ASP A 187 -9.39 5.66 2.19
N ILE A 188 -8.06 5.73 2.25
CA ILE A 188 -7.34 6.48 3.27
C ILE A 188 -7.58 7.97 3.01
N VAL A 189 -8.11 8.67 4.02
CA VAL A 189 -8.47 10.09 3.94
C VAL A 189 -7.72 10.98 4.93
N GLY A 190 -6.82 10.38 5.73
CA GLY A 190 -5.95 11.07 6.68
C GLY A 190 -5.54 10.12 7.80
N GLY A 191 -5.04 10.66 8.89
CA GLY A 191 -4.67 9.84 10.04
C GLY A 191 -3.73 10.55 11.00
N ARG A 192 -3.02 9.76 11.81
CA ARG A 192 -1.94 10.23 12.66
C ARG A 192 -0.83 9.20 12.80
N ILE A 193 0.37 9.69 13.04
CA ILE A 193 1.56 8.94 13.42
C ILE A 193 1.92 9.37 14.85
N VAL A 194 2.15 8.41 15.72
CA VAL A 194 2.60 8.68 17.08
C VAL A 194 3.90 7.92 17.30
N TYR A 195 4.95 8.67 17.63
CA TYR A 195 6.21 8.11 18.10
C TYR A 195 6.17 8.02 19.62
N CYS A 196 6.49 6.85 20.16
CA CYS A 196 6.42 6.60 21.60
C CYS A 196 7.61 7.21 22.36
N GLN A 197 8.67 7.55 21.64
CA GLN A 197 9.85 8.24 22.17
C GLN A 197 10.49 9.14 21.12
N PRO A 198 11.17 10.23 21.53
CA PRO A 198 11.91 11.14 20.64
C PRO A 198 12.82 10.43 19.63
N GLU A 199 13.54 9.40 20.05
CA GLU A 199 14.51 8.71 19.19
C GLU A 199 13.85 7.96 18.02
N ALA A 200 12.62 7.45 18.19
CA ALA A 200 11.89 6.84 17.09
C ALA A 200 11.59 7.87 15.98
N ALA A 201 11.33 9.12 16.35
CA ALA A 201 11.09 10.22 15.42
C ALA A 201 12.36 10.73 14.69
N LYS A 202 13.54 10.16 14.96
CA LYS A 202 14.83 10.52 14.35
C LYS A 202 15.42 9.43 13.44
N THR A 203 14.73 8.31 13.27
CA THR A 203 15.24 7.11 12.59
C THR A 203 14.42 6.75 11.37
N GLU A 204 14.77 5.66 10.69
CA GLU A 204 13.99 5.10 9.58
C GLU A 204 12.58 4.65 10.00
N THR A 205 12.28 4.60 11.30
CA THR A 205 10.90 4.47 11.81
C THR A 205 9.98 5.52 11.20
N VAL A 206 10.44 6.75 10.98
CA VAL A 206 9.65 7.79 10.31
C VAL A 206 9.23 7.32 8.90
N THR A 207 10.19 6.85 8.09
CA THR A 207 9.90 6.36 6.73
C THR A 207 9.00 5.12 6.74
N HIS A 208 9.19 4.21 7.71
CA HIS A 208 8.34 3.04 7.92
C HIS A 208 6.88 3.44 8.18
N GLU A 209 6.64 4.34 9.13
CA GLU A 209 5.28 4.83 9.45
C GLU A 209 4.64 5.54 8.25
N LEU A 210 5.42 6.26 7.43
CA LEU A 210 4.91 6.83 6.19
C LEU A 210 4.46 5.76 5.19
N GLY A 211 5.12 4.60 5.13
CA GLY A 211 4.65 3.45 4.35
C GLY A 211 3.22 3.03 4.75
N HIS A 212 2.91 3.04 6.05
CA HIS A 212 1.55 2.79 6.55
C HIS A 212 0.54 3.86 6.12
N THR A 213 0.94 5.13 6.07
CA THR A 213 0.05 6.19 5.55
C THR A 213 -0.30 6.03 4.07
N PHE A 214 0.58 5.41 3.28
CA PHE A 214 0.30 5.05 1.88
C PHE A 214 -0.66 3.85 1.76
N GLY A 215 -0.62 2.96 2.75
CA GLY A 215 -1.44 1.74 2.83
C GLY A 215 -0.63 0.45 2.75
N LEU A 216 0.71 0.51 2.82
CA LEU A 216 1.52 -0.70 3.03
C LEU A 216 1.34 -1.19 4.46
N HIS A 217 1.40 -2.49 4.66
CA HIS A 217 1.48 -3.12 5.98
C HIS A 217 2.88 -3.65 6.21
N HIS A 218 3.03 -4.64 7.08
CA HIS A 218 4.34 -5.19 7.37
C HIS A 218 4.77 -6.19 6.30
N SER A 219 6.04 -6.14 5.92
CA SER A 219 6.71 -7.17 5.14
C SER A 219 7.01 -8.40 6.01
N LEU A 220 7.08 -9.59 5.38
CA LEU A 220 7.61 -10.81 5.99
C LEU A 220 9.13 -10.76 6.17
N GLU A 221 9.80 -9.81 5.52
CA GLU A 221 11.23 -9.82 5.31
C GLU A 221 11.91 -8.82 6.24
N TRP A 222 12.58 -9.32 7.25
CA TRP A 222 13.09 -8.52 8.37
C TRP A 222 14.09 -7.43 7.97
N ARG A 223 14.72 -7.54 6.79
CA ARG A 223 15.67 -6.55 6.27
C ARG A 223 15.00 -5.39 5.54
N GLU A 224 13.73 -5.51 5.18
CA GLU A 224 13.03 -4.45 4.45
C GLU A 224 12.53 -3.36 5.38
N LEU A 225 12.32 -2.16 4.83
CA LEU A 225 11.89 -1.02 5.61
C LEU A 225 10.56 -1.32 6.32
N MET A 226 9.60 -1.93 5.62
CA MET A 226 8.30 -2.30 6.14
C MET A 226 8.32 -3.58 6.99
N ALA A 227 9.47 -4.13 7.37
CA ALA A 227 9.52 -5.26 8.32
C ALA A 227 8.71 -4.96 9.58
N GLY A 228 7.85 -5.90 10.00
CA GLY A 228 6.95 -5.70 11.14
C GLY A 228 7.59 -5.68 12.52
N VAL A 229 8.92 -5.72 12.58
CA VAL A 229 9.72 -5.59 13.79
C VAL A 229 10.93 -4.73 13.45
N SER A 230 11.19 -3.69 14.23
CA SER A 230 12.40 -2.88 14.06
C SER A 230 13.64 -3.63 14.58
N GLN A 231 14.63 -3.83 13.71
CA GLN A 231 15.87 -4.54 14.01
C GLN A 231 17.08 -3.84 13.39
N ARG A 232 18.26 -4.02 14.02
CA ARG A 232 19.52 -3.50 13.50
C ARG A 232 19.80 -4.08 12.11
N GLY A 233 20.12 -3.21 11.15
CA GLY A 233 20.40 -3.61 9.76
C GLY A 233 19.16 -3.69 8.87
N ARG A 234 17.99 -3.26 9.37
CA ARG A 234 16.83 -2.94 8.54
C ARG A 234 17.18 -1.85 7.52
N ALA A 235 16.59 -1.94 6.33
CA ALA A 235 16.74 -0.92 5.30
C ALA A 235 16.23 0.45 5.77
N HIS A 236 16.86 1.51 5.26
CA HIS A 236 16.47 2.90 5.56
C HIS A 236 15.47 3.45 4.53
N ASP A 237 15.32 2.77 3.39
CA ASP A 237 14.51 3.16 2.24
C ASP A 237 13.63 2.01 1.74
N PHE A 238 12.65 2.35 0.90
CA PHE A 238 11.77 1.35 0.28
C PHE A 238 12.53 0.55 -0.76
N GLY A 239 12.62 -0.76 -0.56
CA GLY A 239 13.27 -1.68 -1.48
C GLY A 239 12.50 -1.87 -2.79
N PRO A 240 13.06 -2.64 -3.75
CA PRO A 240 12.42 -2.91 -5.04
C PRO A 240 11.03 -3.54 -4.90
N ARG A 241 10.84 -4.47 -3.95
CA ARG A 241 9.55 -5.13 -3.71
C ARG A 241 8.49 -4.16 -3.18
N GLU A 242 8.84 -3.32 -2.22
CA GLU A 242 7.93 -2.32 -1.63
C GLU A 242 7.57 -1.24 -2.66
N THR A 243 8.56 -0.78 -3.42
CA THR A 243 8.38 0.17 -4.54
C THR A 243 7.46 -0.41 -5.63
N LEU A 244 7.65 -1.68 -6.00
CA LEU A 244 6.77 -2.38 -6.93
C LEU A 244 5.35 -2.49 -6.35
N ALA A 245 5.19 -2.88 -5.09
CA ALA A 245 3.87 -2.89 -4.45
C ALA A 245 3.20 -1.51 -4.51
N MET A 246 3.92 -0.42 -4.21
CA MET A 246 3.38 0.93 -4.31
C MET A 246 2.94 1.30 -5.72
N SER A 247 3.67 0.91 -6.77
CA SER A 247 3.27 1.17 -8.16
C SER A 247 2.00 0.40 -8.52
N LEU A 248 1.89 -0.86 -8.06
CA LEU A 248 0.78 -1.76 -8.30
C LEU A 248 -0.51 -1.32 -7.57
N PHE A 249 -0.40 -0.67 -6.40
CA PHE A 249 -1.56 -0.11 -5.68
C PHE A 249 -2.41 0.76 -6.59
N PHE A 250 -1.77 1.53 -7.48
CA PHE A 250 -2.48 2.45 -8.37
C PHE A 250 -3.37 1.75 -9.38
N GLU A 251 -3.09 0.49 -9.70
CA GLU A 251 -3.83 -0.33 -10.67
C GLU A 251 -5.04 -1.06 -10.05
N ARG A 252 -5.28 -0.86 -8.74
CA ARG A 252 -6.41 -1.47 -8.02
C ARG A 252 -7.28 -0.45 -7.34
N ARG A 253 -8.58 -0.75 -7.29
CA ARG A 253 -9.54 0.01 -6.49
C ARG A 253 -9.30 -0.26 -5.01
N ALA A 254 -9.51 0.77 -4.19
CA ALA A 254 -9.59 0.57 -2.75
C ALA A 254 -10.69 -0.45 -2.43
N GLY A 255 -10.39 -1.40 -1.53
CA GLY A 255 -11.30 -2.48 -1.17
C GLY A 255 -11.10 -3.79 -1.94
N ASN A 256 -10.20 -3.82 -2.93
CA ASN A 256 -9.75 -5.07 -3.56
C ASN A 256 -9.31 -6.08 -2.48
N ARG A 257 -9.53 -7.36 -2.74
CA ARG A 257 -9.22 -8.47 -1.83
C ARG A 257 -8.18 -9.39 -2.43
N PHE A 258 -7.41 -10.06 -1.58
CA PHE A 258 -6.48 -11.10 -2.01
C PHE A 258 -7.25 -12.31 -2.62
N PRO A 259 -6.72 -13.01 -3.65
CA PRO A 259 -5.46 -12.74 -4.35
C PRO A 259 -5.49 -11.46 -5.18
N ASP A 260 -6.57 -11.21 -5.92
CA ASP A 260 -6.78 -9.95 -6.62
C ASP A 260 -8.23 -9.79 -7.12
N ASN A 261 -9.17 -9.54 -6.21
CA ASN A 261 -10.60 -9.57 -6.47
C ASN A 261 -11.30 -8.25 -6.07
N ASP A 262 -11.96 -7.60 -7.03
CA ASP A 262 -12.80 -6.42 -6.80
C ASP A 262 -14.26 -6.57 -7.24
N ARG A 263 -14.75 -7.80 -7.41
CA ARG A 263 -16.15 -8.07 -7.79
C ARG A 263 -17.09 -7.51 -6.73
N ASP A 264 -16.78 -7.81 -5.48
CA ASP A 264 -17.58 -7.46 -4.31
C ASP A 264 -16.79 -6.56 -3.37
N ILE A 265 -16.66 -5.28 -3.73
CA ILE A 265 -16.15 -4.26 -2.80
C ILE A 265 -17.33 -3.79 -1.94
N PRO A 266 -17.40 -4.17 -0.65
CA PRO A 266 -18.48 -3.75 0.20
C PRO A 266 -18.44 -2.24 0.43
N ALA A 267 -19.62 -1.63 0.46
CA ALA A 267 -19.78 -0.28 0.99
C ALA A 267 -19.35 -0.29 2.45
N SER A 268 -18.29 0.45 2.76
CA SER A 268 -17.74 0.56 4.11
C SER A 268 -18.03 1.96 4.66
N GLY A 269 -18.23 2.04 5.97
CA GLY A 269 -18.41 3.30 6.67
C GLY A 269 -17.10 4.06 6.86
N ARG A 270 -17.08 4.95 7.84
CA ARG A 270 -15.82 5.49 8.37
C ARG A 270 -15.22 4.50 9.35
N ASP A 271 -13.90 4.37 9.32
CA ASP A 271 -13.16 3.44 10.16
C ASP A 271 -11.79 4.02 10.52
N THR A 272 -11.12 3.44 11.52
CA THR A 272 -9.75 3.76 11.89
C THR A 272 -8.96 2.48 12.09
N ILE A 273 -7.88 2.32 11.32
CA ILE A 273 -7.00 1.15 11.42
C ILE A 273 -5.74 1.58 12.14
N THR A 274 -5.38 0.89 13.21
CA THR A 274 -4.13 1.13 13.96
C THR A 274 -3.10 0.07 13.59
N ILE A 275 -2.00 0.51 12.99
CA ILE A 275 -0.86 -0.32 12.62
C ILE A 275 0.26 -0.01 13.60
N VAL A 276 0.85 -1.03 14.23
CA VAL A 276 1.78 -0.87 15.36
C VAL A 276 3.17 -1.38 14.98
N CYS A 277 4.23 -0.63 15.26
CA CYS A 277 5.61 -1.02 14.94
C CYS A 277 6.36 -1.44 16.22
N PRO A 278 6.47 -2.76 16.51
CA PRO A 278 7.19 -3.23 17.70
C PRO A 278 8.70 -3.06 17.58
N GLU A 279 9.31 -2.69 18.71
CA GLU A 279 10.74 -2.90 18.89
C GLU A 279 11.00 -4.41 19.03
N SER A 280 12.04 -4.93 18.39
CA SER A 280 12.44 -6.31 18.63
C SER A 280 12.76 -6.49 20.11
N PRO A 281 12.23 -7.53 20.79
CA PRO A 281 12.80 -7.93 22.08
C PRO A 281 14.24 -8.33 21.77
N GLY A 282 15.20 -7.53 22.24
CA GLY A 282 16.61 -7.75 21.92
C GLY A 282 17.03 -9.18 22.28
N LEU A 283 17.76 -9.84 21.37
CA LEU A 283 18.82 -10.75 21.81
C LEU A 283 19.82 -9.86 22.57
N LEU A 284 19.69 -9.78 23.89
CA LEU A 284 20.80 -9.43 24.78
C LEU A 284 21.78 -10.61 24.82
#